data_AF-A0A831R5Y5-F1
#
_entry.id   AF-A0A831R5Y5-F1
#
_cell.length_a   1.000
_cell.length_b   1.000
_cell.length_c   1.000
_cell.angle_alpha   90.00
_cell.angle_beta   90.00
_cell.angle_gamma   90.00
#
_symmetry.space_group_name_H-M   'P 1'
#
loop_
_entity.id
_entity.type
_entity.pdbx_description
1 polymer ?
#
loop_
_entity_poly.entity_id
_entity_poly.type
_entity_poly.pdbx_seq_one_letter_code
_entity_poly.pdbx_strand_id
1 'polypeptide(L)'
;PRNALYPSQNLDGDIFSDISAALGGSLATASSIIESKDGTMLFEAPHGTAHDLYLKYLESDGRDAHFNPSALIFALANALETLGEREGNAPLTEYAVNLKSALTDTVDKGIVTADLKSKTVDPDSEQVVDMTGFLNAVERALK
;
A
#
# COMPACT_ATOMS: atom_id res chain seq x y z
N PRO A 1 -16.11 -12.42 13.02
CA PRO A 1 -15.42 -12.32 11.71
C PRO A 1 -15.07 -10.86 11.40
N ARG A 2 -13.80 -10.55 11.10
CA ARG A 2 -13.35 -9.19 10.72
C ARG A 2 -13.55 -8.89 9.22
N ASN A 3 -14.26 -9.76 8.51
CA ASN A 3 -14.44 -9.67 7.07
C ASN A 3 -15.94 -9.42 6.81
N ALA A 4 -16.30 -8.15 6.67
CA ALA A 4 -17.64 -7.71 6.31
C ALA A 4 -17.54 -6.41 5.50
N LEU A 5 -18.47 -6.19 4.58
CA LEU A 5 -18.65 -4.89 3.95
C LEU A 5 -19.44 -3.99 4.90
N TYR A 6 -18.96 -2.77 5.12
CA TYR A 6 -19.64 -1.76 5.92
C TYR A 6 -20.07 -0.59 5.02
N PRO A 7 -21.30 -0.65 4.45
CA PRO A 7 -21.81 0.43 3.61
C PRO A 7 -21.99 1.69 4.45
N SER A 8 -21.50 2.82 3.94
CA SER A 8 -21.51 4.10 4.63
C SER A 8 -21.82 5.22 3.65
N GLN A 9 -22.35 6.34 4.15
CA GLN A 9 -22.44 7.57 3.37
C GLN A 9 -21.06 8.20 3.25
N ASN A 10 -20.88 9.14 2.32
CA ASN A 10 -19.56 9.71 1.98
C ASN A 10 -18.72 10.11 3.20
N LEU A 11 -19.23 11.00 4.07
CA LEU A 11 -18.52 11.46 5.26
C LEU A 11 -18.23 10.33 6.26
N ASP A 12 -19.19 9.45 6.48
CA ASP A 12 -19.02 8.32 7.40
C ASP A 12 -17.96 7.36 6.85
N GLY A 13 -17.98 7.09 5.55
CA GLY A 13 -17.03 6.22 4.88
C GLY A 13 -15.61 6.74 4.93
N ASP A 14 -15.44 8.05 4.71
CA ASP A 14 -14.16 8.75 4.88
C ASP A 14 -13.59 8.49 6.29
N ILE A 15 -14.38 8.81 7.33
CA ILE A 15 -13.96 8.66 8.74
C ILE A 15 -13.70 7.19 9.10
N PHE A 16 -14.62 6.29 8.77
CA PHE A 16 -14.51 4.89 9.18
C PHE A 16 -13.46 4.12 8.39
N SER A 17 -13.16 4.52 7.15
CA SER A 17 -12.07 3.92 6.37
C SER A 17 -10.70 4.24 6.98
N ASP A 18 -10.47 5.48 7.40
CA ASP A 18 -9.25 5.89 8.09
C ASP A 18 -9.07 5.17 9.44
N ILE A 19 -10.14 5.08 10.23
CA ILE A 19 -10.12 4.31 11.50
C ILE A 19 -9.78 2.84 11.23
N SER A 20 -10.39 2.25 10.20
CA SER A 20 -10.17 0.85 9.84
C SER A 20 -8.72 0.60 9.38
N ALA A 21 -8.17 1.50 8.56
CA ALA A 21 -6.79 1.44 8.09
C ALA A 21 -5.78 1.61 9.25
N ALA A 22 -6.03 2.56 10.15
CA ALA A 22 -5.21 2.77 11.35
C ALA A 22 -5.22 1.54 12.28
N LEU A 23 -6.38 0.92 12.49
CA LEU A 23 -6.52 -0.33 13.27
C LEU A 23 -5.84 -1.53 12.59
N GLY A 24 -5.70 -1.49 11.25
CA GLY A 24 -4.95 -2.46 10.47
C GLY A 24 -3.42 -2.31 10.57
N GLY A 25 -2.94 -1.22 11.16
CA GLY A 25 -1.52 -0.96 11.42
C GLY A 25 -1.08 0.40 10.90
N SER A 26 -1.35 0.73 9.64
CA SER A 26 -0.99 2.01 9.02
C SER A 26 -1.99 2.39 7.92
N LEU A 27 -2.22 3.68 7.71
CA LEU A 27 -2.99 4.15 6.55
C LEU A 27 -2.31 3.78 5.22
N ALA A 28 -0.98 3.68 5.23
CA ALA A 28 -0.19 3.31 4.05
C ALA A 28 -0.32 1.83 3.64
N THR A 29 -1.03 1.00 4.42
CA THR A 29 -1.30 -0.40 4.09
C THR A 29 -2.73 -0.64 3.57
N ALA A 30 -3.54 0.41 3.41
CA ALA A 30 -4.88 0.31 2.87
C ALA A 30 -4.91 0.50 1.35
N SER A 31 -5.88 -0.13 0.69
CA SER A 31 -6.16 0.00 -0.74
C SER A 31 -7.48 0.75 -0.94
N SER A 32 -7.54 1.65 -1.93
CA SER A 32 -8.76 2.36 -2.32
C SER A 32 -9.05 2.16 -3.81
N ILE A 33 -10.30 1.84 -4.12
CA ILE A 33 -10.81 1.62 -5.48
C ILE A 33 -12.18 2.30 -5.57
N ILE A 34 -12.35 3.17 -6.56
CA ILE A 34 -13.62 3.79 -6.90
C ILE A 34 -14.13 3.17 -8.19
N GLU A 35 -15.33 2.60 -8.16
CA GLU A 35 -15.98 2.02 -9.34
C GLU A 35 -17.28 2.76 -9.67
N SER A 36 -17.38 3.25 -10.90
CA SER A 36 -18.58 3.86 -11.46
C SER A 36 -19.55 2.80 -11.99
N LYS A 37 -20.83 3.16 -12.12
CA LYS A 37 -21.89 2.28 -12.66
C LYS A 37 -21.62 1.78 -14.08
N ASP A 38 -20.83 2.52 -14.85
CA ASP A 38 -20.44 2.17 -16.22
C ASP A 38 -19.17 1.29 -16.28
N GLY A 39 -18.61 0.92 -15.13
CA GLY A 39 -17.39 0.13 -15.02
C GLY A 39 -16.10 0.94 -15.15
N THR A 40 -16.17 2.28 -15.21
CA THR A 40 -14.96 3.12 -15.06
C THR A 40 -14.43 2.97 -13.64
N MET A 41 -13.12 2.72 -13.51
CA MET A 41 -12.47 2.51 -12.22
C MET A 41 -11.32 3.48 -12.00
N LEU A 42 -11.15 3.95 -10.76
CA LEU A 42 -10.00 4.70 -10.28
C LEU A 42 -9.33 3.89 -9.16
N PHE A 43 -8.01 3.81 -9.18
CA PHE A 43 -7.20 3.13 -8.18
C PHE A 43 -6.28 4.16 -7.52
N GLU A 44 -6.29 4.23 -6.20
CA GLU A 44 -5.55 5.26 -5.46
C GLU A 44 -5.01 4.75 -4.13
N ALA A 45 -4.04 5.46 -3.60
CA ALA A 45 -3.68 5.33 -2.19
C ALA A 45 -4.64 6.21 -1.36
N PRO A 46 -5.27 5.68 -0.30
CA PRO A 46 -6.26 6.43 0.48
C PRO A 46 -5.66 7.52 1.37
N HIS A 47 -4.33 7.54 1.54
CA HIS A 47 -3.67 8.55 2.37
C HIS A 47 -3.42 9.86 1.60
N GLY A 48 -3.26 10.96 2.34
CA GLY A 48 -2.85 12.25 1.78
C GLY A 48 -1.41 12.28 1.26
N THR A 49 -0.90 13.47 0.91
CA THR A 49 0.42 13.67 0.28
C THR A 49 1.62 13.56 1.24
N ALA A 50 1.39 13.24 2.51
CA ALA A 50 2.42 13.15 3.56
C ALA A 50 3.32 14.41 3.66
N HIS A 51 2.70 15.59 3.70
CA HIS A 51 3.39 16.89 3.64
C HIS A 51 4.55 17.03 4.65
N ASP A 52 4.36 16.61 5.90
CA ASP A 52 5.39 16.71 6.93
C ASP A 52 6.62 15.85 6.62
N LEU A 53 6.44 14.67 5.99
CA LEU A 53 7.54 13.85 5.53
C LEU A 53 8.24 14.48 4.32
N TYR A 54 7.48 15.12 3.43
CA TYR A 54 8.03 15.85 2.30
C TYR A 54 8.90 17.04 2.73
N LEU A 55 8.50 17.80 3.76
CA LEU A 55 9.34 18.86 4.32
C LEU A 55 10.66 18.32 4.86
N LYS A 56 10.63 17.22 5.63
CA LYS A 56 11.85 16.56 6.14
C LYS A 56 12.75 16.05 5.02
N TYR A 57 12.16 15.49 3.97
CA TYR A 57 12.90 15.07 2.78
C TYR A 57 13.62 16.26 2.13
N LEU A 58 12.96 17.42 1.99
CA LEU A 58 13.60 18.62 1.45
C LEU A 58 14.70 19.18 2.36
N GLU A 59 14.43 19.29 3.66
CA GLU A 59 15.39 19.81 4.65
C GLU A 59 16.65 18.95 4.78
N SER A 60 16.53 17.65 4.53
CA SER A 60 17.63 16.69 4.59
C SER A 60 18.37 16.55 3.26
N ASP A 61 18.02 17.32 2.22
CA ASP A 61 18.52 17.17 0.84
C ASP A 61 18.32 15.74 0.31
N GLY A 62 17.16 15.17 0.62
CA GLY A 62 16.74 13.84 0.17
C GLY A 62 17.27 12.66 0.97
N ARG A 63 18.01 12.91 2.07
CA ARG A 63 18.53 11.84 2.93
C ARG A 63 17.44 11.16 3.77
N ASP A 64 16.44 11.91 4.22
CA ASP A 64 15.35 11.39 5.05
C ASP A 64 14.15 11.00 4.17
N ALA A 65 14.22 9.81 3.56
CA ALA A 65 13.19 9.29 2.65
C ALA A 65 12.28 8.25 3.34
N HIS A 66 11.63 8.59 4.45
CA HIS A 66 10.86 7.64 5.27
C HIS A 66 9.41 7.42 4.81
N PHE A 67 9.14 7.50 3.52
CA PHE A 67 7.80 7.27 2.96
C PHE A 67 7.50 5.77 2.86
N ASN A 68 6.26 5.38 3.14
CA ASN A 68 5.77 4.03 2.89
C ASN A 68 5.04 3.98 1.54
N PRO A 69 5.59 3.31 0.52
CA PRO A 69 5.00 3.27 -0.81
C PRO A 69 3.91 2.20 -0.98
N SER A 70 3.55 1.46 0.07
CA SER A 70 2.76 0.23 -0.04
C SER A 70 1.39 0.43 -0.70
N ALA A 71 0.62 1.43 -0.27
CA ALA A 71 -0.69 1.74 -0.85
C ALA A 71 -0.59 2.14 -2.33
N LEU A 72 0.46 2.86 -2.74
CA LEU A 72 0.69 3.24 -4.14
C LEU A 72 1.04 2.02 -5.00
N ILE A 73 1.85 1.10 -4.48
CA ILE A 73 2.17 -0.16 -5.16
C ILE A 73 0.89 -0.99 -5.35
N PHE A 74 0.05 -1.09 -4.32
CA PHE A 74 -1.24 -1.79 -4.41
C PHE A 74 -2.21 -1.11 -5.38
N ALA A 75 -2.29 0.22 -5.40
CA ALA A 75 -3.10 0.95 -6.37
C ALA A 75 -2.68 0.62 -7.81
N LEU A 76 -1.37 0.65 -8.09
CA LEU A 76 -0.84 0.27 -9.41
C LEU A 76 -1.13 -1.20 -9.73
N ALA A 77 -0.84 -2.12 -8.80
CA ALA A 77 -1.03 -3.54 -9.02
C ALA A 77 -2.51 -3.88 -9.29
N ASN A 78 -3.44 -3.32 -8.51
CA ASN A 78 -4.88 -3.51 -8.73
C ASN A 78 -5.33 -2.97 -10.10
N ALA A 79 -4.78 -1.83 -10.54
CA ALA A 79 -5.06 -1.28 -11.87
C ALA A 79 -4.55 -2.19 -12.98
N LEU A 80 -3.32 -2.73 -12.86
CA LEU A 80 -2.74 -3.64 -13.84
C LEU A 80 -3.47 -4.98 -13.89
N GLU A 81 -3.86 -5.53 -12.74
CA GLU A 81 -4.65 -6.75 -12.64
C GLU A 81 -6.01 -6.56 -13.33
N THR A 82 -6.73 -5.49 -12.99
CA THR A 82 -8.03 -5.16 -13.60
C THR A 82 -7.91 -5.01 -15.11
N LEU A 83 -6.87 -4.32 -15.58
CA LEU A 83 -6.61 -4.16 -17.02
C LEU A 83 -6.31 -5.52 -17.67
N GLY A 84 -5.47 -6.32 -17.03
CA GLY A 84 -5.11 -7.66 -17.48
C GLY A 84 -6.32 -8.57 -17.64
N GLU A 85 -7.22 -8.57 -16.66
CA GLU A 85 -8.46 -9.35 -16.69
C GLU A 85 -9.40 -8.88 -17.80
N ARG A 86 -9.61 -7.56 -17.94
CA ARG A 86 -10.49 -6.98 -18.96
C ARG A 86 -10.03 -7.27 -20.38
N GLU A 87 -8.71 -7.33 -20.59
CA GLU A 87 -8.11 -7.55 -21.90
C GLU A 87 -7.76 -9.03 -22.17
N GLY A 88 -7.97 -9.92 -21.19
CA GLY A 88 -7.53 -11.32 -21.29
C GLY A 88 -5.99 -11.46 -21.36
N ASN A 89 -5.25 -10.50 -20.81
CA ASN A 89 -3.80 -10.46 -20.77
C ASN A 89 -3.28 -11.15 -19.50
N ALA A 90 -3.11 -12.47 -19.60
CA ALA A 90 -2.62 -13.30 -18.49
C ALA A 90 -1.24 -12.87 -17.96
N PRO A 91 -0.23 -12.56 -18.80
CA PRO A 91 1.07 -12.07 -18.30
C PRO A 91 0.96 -10.80 -17.44
N LEU A 92 0.08 -9.87 -17.81
CA LEU A 92 -0.12 -8.64 -17.03
C LEU A 92 -0.79 -8.92 -15.68
N THR A 93 -1.79 -9.81 -15.69
CA THR A 93 -2.48 -10.27 -14.48
C THR A 93 -1.51 -10.96 -13.53
N GLU A 94 -0.67 -11.85 -14.05
CA GLU A 94 0.36 -12.56 -13.29
C GLU A 94 1.39 -11.59 -12.68
N TYR A 95 1.88 -10.63 -13.46
CA TYR A 95 2.78 -9.60 -12.95
C TYR A 95 2.16 -8.81 -11.79
N ALA A 96 0.89 -8.41 -11.91
CA ALA A 96 0.19 -7.66 -10.88
C ALA A 96 0.01 -8.47 -9.58
N VAL A 97 -0.33 -9.76 -9.70
CA VAL A 97 -0.42 -10.70 -8.55
C VAL A 97 0.95 -10.90 -7.90
N ASN A 98 2.00 -11.06 -8.69
CA ASN A 98 3.36 -11.21 -8.19
C ASN A 98 3.84 -9.93 -7.49
N LEU A 99 3.48 -8.74 -7.98
CA LEU A 99 3.81 -7.47 -7.35
C LEU A 99 3.15 -7.31 -5.97
N LYS A 100 1.87 -7.66 -5.84
CA LYS A 100 1.19 -7.68 -4.54
C LYS A 100 1.86 -8.67 -3.58
N SER A 101 2.15 -9.87 -4.07
CA SER A 101 2.80 -10.93 -3.28
C SER A 101 4.21 -10.55 -2.85
N ALA A 102 4.99 -9.91 -3.72
CA ALA A 102 6.35 -9.46 -3.40
C ALA A 102 6.37 -8.43 -2.26
N LEU A 103 5.38 -7.54 -2.22
CA LEU A 103 5.22 -6.59 -1.13
C LEU A 103 4.83 -7.29 0.17
N THR A 104 3.80 -8.15 0.15
CA THR A 104 3.38 -8.87 1.36
C THR A 104 4.50 -9.78 1.89
N ASP A 105 5.21 -10.50 1.00
CA ASP A 105 6.36 -11.33 1.35
C ASP A 105 7.50 -10.51 1.97
N THR A 106 7.67 -9.25 1.55
CA THR A 106 8.69 -8.33 2.11
C THR A 106 8.34 -7.97 3.55
N VAL A 107 7.09 -7.62 3.80
CA VAL A 107 6.58 -7.28 5.14
C VAL A 107 6.55 -8.52 6.05
N ASP A 108 6.14 -9.68 5.54
CA ASP A 108 6.12 -10.95 6.28
C ASP A 108 7.52 -11.41 6.72
N LYS A 109 8.58 -10.97 6.01
CA LYS A 109 9.98 -11.17 6.41
C LYS A 109 10.49 -10.13 7.41
N GLY A 110 9.62 -9.24 7.90
CA GLY A 110 9.96 -8.19 8.86
C GLY A 110 10.65 -6.97 8.25
N ILE A 111 10.76 -6.86 6.92
CA ILE A 111 11.33 -5.67 6.26
C ILE A 111 10.22 -4.63 6.14
N VAL A 112 10.30 -3.56 6.92
CA VAL A 112 9.21 -2.59 7.07
C VAL A 112 9.70 -1.15 7.02
N THR A 113 8.80 -0.22 6.70
CA THR A 113 9.05 1.22 6.84
C THR A 113 8.74 1.70 8.25
N ALA A 114 9.23 2.90 8.58
CA ALA A 114 9.20 3.43 9.96
C ALA A 114 7.78 3.53 10.58
N ASP A 115 6.74 3.71 9.77
CA ASP A 115 5.34 3.76 10.21
C ASP A 115 4.78 2.40 10.67
N LEU A 116 5.38 1.30 10.24
CA LEU A 116 5.04 -0.07 10.62
C LEU A 116 5.91 -0.62 11.75
N LYS A 117 6.91 0.16 12.20
CA LYS A 117 7.79 -0.25 13.30
C LYS A 117 6.98 -0.62 14.54
N SER A 118 7.32 -1.77 15.12
CA SER A 118 6.70 -2.39 16.29
C SER A 118 5.23 -2.75 16.12
N LYS A 119 4.76 -2.88 14.87
CA LYS A 119 3.39 -3.29 14.54
C LYS A 119 3.31 -4.66 13.89
N THR A 120 4.46 -5.33 13.69
CA THR A 120 4.49 -6.73 13.23
C THR A 120 4.29 -7.71 14.38
N VAL A 121 4.17 -9.00 14.07
CA VAL A 121 4.02 -10.08 15.05
C VAL A 121 5.32 -10.41 15.80
N ASP A 122 6.46 -10.00 15.28
CA ASP A 122 7.79 -10.17 15.90
C ASP A 122 8.61 -8.86 15.78
N PRO A 123 8.28 -7.84 16.60
CA PRO A 123 8.93 -6.53 16.54
C PRO A 123 10.46 -6.54 16.69
N ASP A 124 11.01 -7.51 17.43
CA ASP A 124 12.45 -7.60 17.69
C ASP A 124 13.22 -8.07 16.46
N SER A 125 12.53 -8.68 15.48
CA SER A 125 13.09 -9.15 14.21
C SER A 125 12.98 -8.13 13.06
N GLU A 126 12.32 -6.99 13.27
CA GLU A 126 12.05 -6.02 12.22
C GLU A 126 13.32 -5.38 11.66
N GLN A 127 13.45 -5.40 10.34
CA GLN A 127 14.43 -4.60 9.61
C GLN A 127 13.74 -3.33 9.10
N VAL A 128 13.85 -2.25 9.88
CA VAL A 128 13.31 -0.94 9.49
C VAL A 128 14.20 -0.31 8.42
N VAL A 129 13.62 -0.03 7.25
CA VAL A 129 14.28 0.57 6.09
C VAL A 129 13.59 1.88 5.67
N ASP A 130 14.30 2.69 4.88
CA ASP A 130 13.70 3.84 4.19
C ASP A 130 12.92 3.40 2.94
N MET A 131 12.30 4.36 2.25
CA MET A 131 11.50 4.12 1.05
C MET A 131 12.30 3.35 -0.02
N THR A 132 13.54 3.75 -0.26
CA THR A 132 14.40 3.11 -1.28
C THR A 132 14.77 1.69 -0.89
N GLY A 133 15.15 1.46 0.36
CA GLY A 133 15.44 0.14 0.90
C GLY A 133 14.23 -0.79 0.81
N PHE A 134 13.03 -0.28 1.10
CA PHE A 134 11.79 -1.02 0.98
C PHE A 134 11.48 -1.38 -0.49
N LEU A 135 11.54 -0.41 -1.41
CA LEU A 135 11.33 -0.66 -2.84
C LEU A 135 12.31 -1.70 -3.40
N ASN A 136 13.59 -1.61 -3.03
CA ASN A 136 14.60 -2.59 -3.44
C ASN A 136 14.32 -3.99 -2.86
N ALA A 137 13.73 -4.08 -1.65
CA ALA A 137 13.35 -5.36 -1.07
C ALA A 137 12.16 -5.99 -1.80
N VAL A 138 11.16 -5.18 -2.15
CA VAL A 138 10.00 -5.60 -2.97
C VAL A 138 10.48 -6.05 -4.36
N GLU A 139 11.36 -5.31 -5.01
CA GLU A 139 11.93 -5.69 -6.32
C GLU A 139 12.64 -7.05 -6.24
N ARG A 140 13.44 -7.30 -5.20
CA ARG A 140 14.11 -8.60 -5.01
C ARG A 140 13.13 -9.75 -4.73
N ALA A 141 11.96 -9.46 -4.18
CA ALA A 141 10.92 -10.45 -3.89
C ALA A 141 10.02 -10.73 -5.11
N LEU A 142 10.03 -9.85 -6.12
CA LEU A 142 9.27 -10.01 -7.36
C LEU A 142 9.81 -11.19 -8.18
N LYS A 143 8.92 -12.10 -8.56
CA LYS A 143 9.23 -13.33 -9.31
C LYS A 143 8.79 -13.21 -10.76
#